data_AF-A0A6C0EPV9-F1
#
_entry.id   AF-A0A6C0EPV9-F1
#
_cell.length_a   1.000
_cell.length_b   1.000
_cell.length_c   1.000
_cell.angle_alpha   90.00
_cell.angle_beta   90.00
_cell.angle_gamma   90.00
#
_symmetry.space_group_name_H-M   'P 1'
#
loop_
_entity.id
_entity.type
_entity.pdbx_description
1 polymer ?
#
loop_
_entity_poly.entity_id
_entity_poly.type
_entity_poly.pdbx_seq_one_letter_code
_entity_poly.pdbx_strand_id
1 'polypeptide(L)' 'MKTRSQTNYENTSIYKVDIDFDEASELWKANKKSIGNGSYKYVCSVLTKKGNKCNRQCLPGLEFCRYHKK' A
#
# COMPACT_ATOMS: atom_id res chain seq x y z
N MET A 1 30.59 16.63 -22.72
CA MET A 1 29.61 15.55 -22.97
C MET A 1 28.69 15.47 -21.76
N LYS A 2 27.43 15.88 -21.88
CA LYS A 2 26.46 15.81 -20.76
C LYS A 2 25.95 14.38 -20.65
N THR A 3 25.87 13.83 -19.44
CA THR A 3 25.35 12.46 -19.23
C THR A 3 23.85 12.42 -19.53
N ARG A 4 23.32 11.26 -19.91
CA ARG A 4 21.89 11.05 -20.26
C ARG A 4 20.90 11.48 -19.16
N SER A 5 21.36 11.52 -17.90
CA SER A 5 20.61 12.06 -16.76
C SER A 5 20.50 13.59 -16.76
N GLN A 6 21.49 14.29 -17.31
CA GLN A 6 21.53 15.75 -17.37
C GLN A 6 20.64 16.32 -18.48
N THR A 7 20.37 15.56 -19.54
CA THR A 7 19.49 16.01 -20.65
C THR A 7 18.00 15.96 -20.31
N ASN A 8 17.60 15.18 -19.29
CA ASN A 8 16.21 15.10 -18.85
C ASN A 8 15.81 16.16 -17.80
N TYR A 9 16.78 16.90 -17.25
CA TYR A 9 16.51 17.89 -16.19
C TYR A 9 15.88 19.19 -16.74
N GLU A 10 15.88 19.40 -18.05
CA GLU A 10 15.18 20.52 -18.69
C GLU A 10 13.68 20.25 -18.90
N ASN A 11 13.18 19.07 -18.50
CA ASN A 11 11.75 18.77 -18.54
C ASN A 11 11.07 19.28 -17.25
N THR A 12 10.70 20.55 -17.29
CA THR A 12 10.07 21.30 -16.20
C THR A 12 8.77 20.62 -15.79
N SER A 13 8.75 19.94 -14.63
CA SER A 13 7.53 19.34 -14.12
C SER A 13 6.48 20.42 -13.88
N ILE A 14 5.34 20.32 -14.59
CA ILE A 14 4.24 21.30 -14.57
C ILE A 14 3.59 21.41 -13.18
N TYR A 15 3.79 20.39 -12.33
CA TYR A 15 3.19 20.29 -11.00
C TYR A 15 4.26 20.29 -9.91
N LYS A 16 3.94 20.92 -8.78
CA LYS A 16 4.69 20.77 -7.53
C LYS A 16 4.57 19.32 -7.08
N VAL A 17 5.71 18.63 -6.96
CA VAL A 17 5.76 17.26 -6.45
C VAL A 17 5.81 17.33 -4.92
N ASP A 18 4.63 17.20 -4.30
CA ASP A 18 4.45 17.13 -2.85
C ASP A 18 3.97 15.72 -2.51
N ILE A 19 4.91 14.78 -2.29
CA ILE A 19 4.61 13.37 -2.00
C ILE A 19 4.82 13.15 -0.51
N ASP A 20 3.73 12.94 0.22
CA ASP A 20 3.78 12.48 1.60
C ASP A 20 4.02 10.97 1.66
N PHE A 21 5.28 10.60 1.90
CA PHE A 21 5.68 9.21 2.03
C PHE A 21 5.27 8.60 3.38
N ASP A 22 5.08 9.42 4.41
CA ASP A 22 4.74 8.95 5.75
C ASP A 22 3.28 8.48 5.76
N GLU A 23 2.36 9.30 5.27
CA GLU A 23 0.95 8.92 5.12
C GLU A 23 0.79 7.69 4.21
N ALA A 24 1.49 7.67 3.07
CA ALA A 24 1.46 6.53 2.17
C ALA A 24 1.95 5.23 2.84
N SER A 25 3.00 5.33 3.67
CA SER A 25 3.56 4.21 4.43
C SER A 25 2.59 3.70 5.49
N GLU A 26 1.90 4.60 6.20
CA GLU A 26 0.88 4.25 7.19
C GLU A 26 -0.32 3.54 6.55
N LEU A 27 -0.85 4.05 5.45
CA LEU A 27 -1.95 3.43 4.72
C LEU A 27 -1.56 2.06 4.14
N TRP A 28 -0.33 1.92 3.66
CA TRP A 28 0.20 0.64 3.19
C TRP A 28 0.29 -0.39 4.32
N LYS A 29 0.75 0.02 5.51
CA LYS A 29 0.77 -0.81 6.73
C LYS A 29 -0.64 -1.09 7.25
N ALA A 30 -1.59 -0.17 7.10
CA ALA A 30 -2.98 -0.39 7.52
C ALA A 30 -3.66 -1.51 6.70
N ASN A 31 -3.26 -1.69 5.44
CA ASN A 31 -3.78 -2.72 4.54
C ASN A 31 -2.98 -4.05 4.59
N LYS A 32 -1.86 -4.09 5.31
CA LYS A 32 -0.98 -5.25 5.39
C LYS A 32 -0.51 -5.52 6.81
N LYS A 33 -0.61 -6.77 7.26
CA LYS A 33 -0.01 -7.18 8.52
C LYS A 33 1.40 -7.71 8.32
N SER A 34 2.31 -7.34 9.21
CA SER A 34 3.60 -8.01 9.34
C SER A 34 3.37 -9.44 9.83
N ILE A 35 4.01 -10.41 9.18
CA ILE A 35 4.00 -11.81 9.58
C ILE A 35 5.34 -12.25 10.19
N GLY A 36 6.23 -11.29 10.48
CA GLY A 36 7.60 -11.55 10.89
C GLY A 36 8.58 -11.65 9.72
N ASN A 37 9.88 -11.63 10.00
CA ASN A 37 10.97 -11.75 9.02
C ASN A 37 10.88 -10.74 7.86
N GLY A 38 10.43 -9.51 8.14
CA GLY A 38 10.27 -8.46 7.11
C GLY A 38 9.18 -8.76 6.07
N SER A 39 8.37 -9.79 6.27
CA SER A 39 7.33 -10.20 5.33
C SER A 39 5.97 -9.59 5.72
N TYR A 40 5.20 -9.18 4.72
CA TYR A 40 3.88 -8.56 4.88
C TYR A 40 2.83 -9.32 4.08
N LYS A 41 1.61 -9.41 4.61
CA LYS A 41 0.46 -10.02 3.92
C LYS A 41 -0.75 -9.11 4.01
N TYR A 42 -1.54 -9.09 2.93
CA TYR A 42 -2.80 -8.34 2.90
C TYR A 42 -3.81 -8.84 3.95
N VAL A 43 -4.49 -7.90 4.58
CA VAL A 43 -5.58 -8.15 5.52
C VAL A 43 -6.93 -7.88 4.87
N CYS A 44 -7.95 -8.57 5.37
CA CYS A 44 -9.30 -8.50 4.85
C CYS A 44 -9.89 -7.10 5.02
N SER A 45 -10.43 -6.54 3.93
CA SER A 45 -10.97 -5.18 3.86
C SER A 45 -12.31 -5.00 4.60
N VAL A 46 -12.97 -6.09 5.01
CA VAL A 46 -14.31 -6.05 5.59
C VAL A 46 -14.31 -5.60 7.05
N LEU A 47 -15.24 -4.71 7.36
CA LEU A 47 -15.55 -4.30 8.73
C LEU A 47 -16.38 -5.38 9.43
N THR A 48 -15.95 -5.73 10.64
CA THR A 48 -16.70 -6.62 11.52
C THR A 48 -17.96 -5.93 12.04
N LYS A 49 -18.94 -6.69 12.54
CA LYS A 49 -20.16 -6.16 13.17
C LYS A 49 -19.90 -5.20 14.35
N LYS A 50 -18.67 -5.20 14.89
CA LYS A 50 -18.22 -4.30 15.97
C LYS A 50 -17.55 -3.02 15.44
N GLY A 51 -17.55 -2.78 14.13
CA GLY A 51 -16.92 -1.61 13.49
C GLY A 51 -15.41 -1.74 13.24
N ASN A 52 -14.76 -2.81 13.72
CA ASN A 52 -13.32 -3.00 13.55
C ASN A 52 -12.98 -3.70 12.23
N LYS A 53 -11.84 -3.34 11.61
CA LYS A 53 -11.30 -4.03 10.42
C LYS A 53 -10.96 -5.49 10.73
N CYS A 54 -11.14 -6.36 9.74
CA CYS A 54 -10.83 -7.77 9.89
C CYS A 54 -9.32 -8.03 9.80
N ASN A 55 -8.67 -8.37 10.91
CA ASN A 55 -7.22 -8.71 10.97
C ASN A 55 -6.85 -10.08 10.35
N ARG A 56 -7.79 -10.73 9.65
CA ARG A 56 -7.55 -12.04 9.02
C ARG A 56 -6.85 -11.86 7.68
N GLN A 57 -6.02 -12.84 7.34
CA GLN A 57 -5.30 -12.84 6.07
C GLN A 57 -6.30 -12.97 4.90
N CYS A 58 -6.04 -12.22 3.84
CA CYS A 58 -6.71 -12.43 2.56
C CYS A 58 -6.35 -13.79 1.96
N LEU A 59 -7.30 -14.33 1.21
CA LEU A 59 -7.05 -15.48 0.34
C LEU A 59 -6.24 -15.05 -0.89
N PRO A 60 -5.43 -15.94 -1.46
CA PRO A 60 -4.66 -15.62 -2.67
C PRO A 60 -5.61 -15.21 -3.80
N GLY A 61 -5.38 -14.04 -4.39
CA GLY A 61 -6.19 -13.48 -5.48
C GLY A 61 -7.51 -12.83 -5.06
N LEU A 62 -7.79 -12.71 -3.76
CA LEU A 62 -9.01 -12.08 -3.24
C LEU A 62 -8.68 -11.01 -2.19
N GLU A 63 -9.55 -10.01 -2.07
CA GLU A 63 -9.45 -8.97 -1.04
C GLU A 63 -10.11 -9.37 0.30
N PHE A 64 -10.65 -10.59 0.34
CA PHE A 64 -11.45 -11.10 1.46
C PHE A 64 -10.79 -12.30 2.14
N CYS A 65 -11.06 -12.45 3.43
CA CYS A 65 -10.70 -13.66 4.17
C CYS A 65 -11.72 -14.79 3.89
N ARG A 66 -11.37 -16.01 4.32
CA ARG A 66 -12.24 -17.20 4.18
C ARG A 66 -13.68 -17.02 4.71
N TYR A 67 -13.88 -16.14 5.68
CA TYR A 67 -15.16 -15.90 6.33
C TYR A 67 -15.98 -14.78 5.71
N HIS A 68 -15.34 -13.92 4.90
CA HIS A 68 -15.99 -12.79 4.23
C HIS A 68 -15.93 -12.96 2.70
N LYS A 69 -15.80 -14.20 2.21
CA LYS A 69 -16.04 -14.49 0.79
C LYS A 69 -17.47 -14.03 0.45
N LYS A 70 -17.61 -13.14 -0.52
CA LYS A 70 -18.90 -12.83 -1.15
C LYS A 70 -19.43 -14.04 -1.88
#